data_AF-A0A1H8LJY0-F1
#
_entry.id   AF-A0A1H8LJY0-F1
#
_cell.length_a   1.000
_cell.length_b   1.000
_cell.length_c   1.000
_cell.angle_alpha   90.00
_cell.angle_beta   90.00
_cell.angle_gamma   90.00
#
_symmetry.space_group_name_H-M   'P 1'
#
loop_
_entity.id
_entity.type
_entity.pdbx_description
1 polymer ?
#
loop_
_entity_poly.entity_id
_entity_poly.type
_entity_poly.pdbx_seq_one_letter_code
_entity_poly.pdbx_strand_id
1 'polypeptide(L)'
;MRDFFILWMERIINVVVVIGAVVVLIAAVATMFNAQGGFLAGIGILVGGALYLILMAGMIYLGLGIYANTRRTADAVEELARRQP
;
A
#
# COMPACT_ATOMS: atom_id res chain seq x y z
N MET A 1 -18.02 13.65 -2.29
CA MET A 1 -18.04 12.27 -1.73
C MET A 1 -16.91 11.37 -2.27
N ARG A 2 -16.52 11.52 -3.54
CA ARG A 2 -15.50 10.64 -4.17
C ARG A 2 -14.05 10.97 -3.79
N ASP A 3 -13.70 12.26 -3.70
CA ASP A 3 -12.37 12.66 -3.22
C ASP A 3 -12.20 12.31 -1.75
N PHE A 4 -13.31 12.33 -0.99
CA PHE A 4 -13.39 11.73 0.34
C PHE A 4 -13.05 10.24 0.30
N PHE A 5 -13.69 9.43 -0.56
CA PHE A 5 -13.40 8.00 -0.62
C PHE A 5 -11.93 7.69 -0.96
N ILE A 6 -11.35 8.37 -1.96
CA ILE A 6 -9.95 8.15 -2.35
C ILE A 6 -8.99 8.56 -1.22
N LEU A 7 -9.21 9.75 -0.63
CA LEU A 7 -8.38 10.25 0.48
C LEU A 7 -8.47 9.33 1.71
N TRP A 8 -9.66 8.85 2.04
CA TRP A 8 -9.86 7.94 3.16
C TRP A 8 -9.31 6.54 2.89
N MET A 9 -9.44 6.03 1.66
CA MET A 9 -8.78 4.79 1.26
C MET A 9 -7.27 4.91 1.45
N GLU A 10 -6.65 5.97 0.93
CA GLU A 10 -5.21 6.22 1.09
C GLU A 10 -4.80 6.28 2.57
N ARG A 11 -5.59 6.95 3.42
CA ARG A 11 -5.34 7.00 4.87
C ARG A 11 -5.46 5.62 5.52
N ILE A 12 -6.49 4.85 5.19
CA ILE A 12 -6.69 3.50 5.74
C ILE A 12 -5.54 2.59 5.32
N ILE A 13 -5.11 2.65 4.06
CA ILE A 13 -3.98 1.86 3.56
C ILE A 13 -2.71 2.23 4.32
N ASN A 14 -2.42 3.52 4.48
CA ASN A 14 -1.28 3.98 5.28
C ASN A 14 -1.32 3.41 6.71
N VAL A 15 -2.47 3.47 7.37
CA VAL A 15 -2.65 2.91 8.72
C VAL A 15 -2.39 1.41 8.73
N VAL A 16 -2.94 0.66 7.77
CA VAL A 16 -2.73 -0.79 7.65
C VAL A 16 -1.26 -1.14 7.40
N VAL A 17 -0.57 -0.38 6.56
CA VAL A 17 0.87 -0.57 6.28
C VAL A 17 1.71 -0.31 7.52
N VAL A 18 1.41 0.74 8.27
CA VAL A 18 2.11 1.05 9.53
C VAL A 18 1.88 -0.05 10.56
N ILE A 19 0.63 -0.49 10.75
CA ILE A 19 0.31 -1.60 11.65
C ILE A 19 1.02 -2.88 11.20
N GLY A 20 0.98 -3.18 9.90
CA GLY A 20 1.66 -4.33 9.31
C GLY A 20 3.16 -4.30 9.56
N ALA A 21 3.81 -3.14 9.40
CA ALA A 21 5.23 -2.98 9.67
C ALA A 21 5.57 -3.23 11.14
N VAL A 22 4.73 -2.75 12.06
CA VAL A 22 4.87 -3.02 13.50
C VAL A 22 4.72 -4.52 13.79
N VAL A 23 3.73 -5.19 13.18
CA VAL A 23 3.53 -6.63 13.34
C VAL A 23 4.74 -7.42 12.82
N VAL A 24 5.28 -7.07 11.65
CA VAL A 24 6.48 -7.70 11.08
C VAL A 24 7.68 -7.52 12.01
N LEU A 25 7.87 -6.32 12.55
CA LEU A 25 8.96 -6.05 13.51
C LEU A 25 8.82 -6.89 14.78
N ILE A 26 7.62 -6.94 15.37
CA ILE A 26 7.36 -7.74 16.57
C ILE A 26 7.58 -9.23 16.28
N ALA A 27 7.05 -9.73 15.17
CA ALA A 27 7.21 -11.12 14.78
C ALA A 27 8.69 -11.49 14.58
N ALA A 28 9.45 -10.64 13.88
CA ALA A 28 10.87 -10.86 13.68
C ALA A 28 11.64 -10.90 15.00
N VAL A 29 11.45 -9.90 15.87
CA VAL A 29 12.12 -9.84 17.17
C VAL A 29 11.74 -11.06 18.03
N ALA A 30 10.45 -11.41 18.10
CA ALA A 30 9.99 -12.57 18.83
C ALA A 30 10.62 -13.87 18.32
N THR A 31 10.76 -14.04 17.01
CA THR A 31 11.42 -15.21 16.41
C THR A 31 12.93 -15.23 16.68
N MET A 32 13.62 -14.09 16.62
CA MET A 32 15.07 -14.03 16.88
C MET A 32 15.45 -14.53 18.28
N PHE A 33 14.62 -14.22 19.28
CA PHE A 33 14.86 -14.56 20.68
C PHE A 33 14.14 -15.83 21.13
N ASN A 34 13.42 -16.51 20.24
CA ASN A 34 12.82 -17.81 20.53
C ASN A 34 13.85 -18.93 20.26
N ALA A 35 13.96 -19.88 21.20
CA ALA A 35 14.83 -21.05 21.11
C ALA A 35 14.63 -21.90 19.84
N GLN A 36 13.44 -21.87 19.24
CA GLN A 36 13.13 -22.57 17.98
C GLN A 36 13.28 -21.71 16.72
N GLY A 37 13.24 -20.38 16.84
CA GLY A 37 13.28 -19.47 15.70
C GLY A 37 14.71 -19.12 15.28
N GLY A 38 15.55 -18.74 16.24
CA GLY A 38 16.92 -18.33 15.97
C GLY A 38 17.03 -17.01 15.19
N PHE A 39 18.22 -16.39 15.25
CA PHE A 39 18.45 -15.05 14.73
C PHE A 39 18.21 -14.94 13.21
N LEU A 40 18.69 -15.91 12.43
CA LEU A 40 18.57 -15.91 10.97
C LEU A 40 17.11 -15.99 10.49
N ALA A 41 16.25 -16.76 11.17
CA ALA A 41 14.84 -16.82 10.78
C ALA A 41 14.14 -15.48 11.01
N GLY A 42 14.47 -14.77 12.09
CA GLY A 42 13.95 -13.43 12.32
C GLY A 42 14.38 -12.42 11.26
N ILE A 43 15.62 -12.50 10.75
CA ILE A 43 16.05 -11.70 9.58
C ILE A 43 15.23 -12.07 8.35
N GLY A 44 14.97 -13.36 8.13
CA GLY A 44 14.10 -13.83 7.06
C GLY A 44 12.68 -13.23 7.14
N ILE A 45 12.11 -13.13 8.34
CA ILE A 45 10.81 -12.49 8.58
C ILE A 45 10.87 -10.99 8.28
N LEU A 46 11.93 -10.28 8.69
CA LEU A 46 12.08 -8.85 8.36
C LEU A 46 12.11 -8.63 6.85
N VAL A 47 12.96 -9.36 6.15
CA VAL A 47 13.11 -9.21 4.70
C VAL A 47 11.83 -9.62 3.97
N GLY A 48 11.29 -10.79 4.28
CA GLY A 48 10.07 -11.29 3.64
C GLY A 48 8.85 -10.42 3.95
N GLY A 49 8.67 -10.03 5.21
CA GLY A 49 7.57 -9.17 5.64
C GLY A 49 7.66 -7.76 5.07
N ALA A 50 8.85 -7.15 5.03
CA ALA A 50 9.05 -5.84 4.42
C ALA A 50 8.77 -5.89 2.91
N LEU A 51 9.30 -6.89 2.19
CA LEU A 51 9.03 -7.08 0.77
C LEU A 51 7.54 -7.29 0.50
N TYR A 52 6.88 -8.11 1.32
CA TYR A 52 5.43 -8.32 1.21
C TYR A 52 4.66 -7.00 1.38
N LEU A 53 4.96 -6.22 2.42
CA LEU A 53 4.29 -4.94 2.67
C LEU A 53 4.53 -3.94 1.53
N ILE A 54 5.76 -3.85 1.02
CA ILE A 54 6.11 -2.98 -0.10
C ILE A 54 5.31 -3.36 -1.35
N LEU A 55 5.30 -4.64 -1.71
CA LEU A 55 4.61 -5.11 -2.91
C LEU A 55 3.10 -4.96 -2.76
N MET A 56 2.53 -5.35 -1.62
CA MET A 56 1.11 -5.24 -1.34
C MET A 56 0.66 -3.76 -1.37
N ALA A 57 1.31 -2.89 -0.59
CA ALA A 57 0.97 -1.47 -0.54
C ALA A 57 1.18 -0.81 -1.90
N GLY A 58 2.32 -1.11 -2.55
CA GLY A 58 2.67 -0.59 -3.87
C GLY A 58 1.61 -0.91 -4.92
N MET A 59 1.11 -2.15 -4.95
CA MET A 59 0.04 -2.55 -5.88
C MET A 59 -1.28 -1.82 -5.62
N ILE A 60 -1.62 -1.60 -4.35
CA ILE A 60 -2.84 -0.85 -4.00
C ILE A 60 -2.71 0.61 -4.42
N TYR A 61 -1.59 1.26 -4.10
CA TYR A 61 -1.32 2.64 -4.51
C TYR A 61 -1.25 2.81 -6.03
N LEU A 62 -0.67 1.84 -6.74
CA LEU A 62 -0.66 1.81 -8.19
C LEU A 62 -2.09 1.76 -8.74
N GLY A 63 -2.94 0.89 -8.20
CA GLY A 63 -4.36 0.80 -8.61
C GLY A 63 -5.12 2.11 -8.39
N LEU A 64 -4.94 2.74 -7.24
CA LEU A 64 -5.52 4.06 -6.93
C LEU A 64 -5.01 5.14 -7.90
N GLY A 65 -3.71 5.14 -8.20
CA GLY A 65 -3.09 6.06 -9.14
C GLY A 65 -3.61 5.90 -10.56
N ILE A 66 -3.74 4.65 -11.05
CA ILE A 66 -4.32 4.36 -12.36
C ILE A 66 -5.76 4.85 -12.42
N TYR A 67 -6.58 4.54 -11.41
CA TYR A 67 -7.97 5.02 -11.36
C TYR A 67 -8.06 6.54 -11.44
N ALA A 68 -7.24 7.25 -10.66
CA ALA A 68 -7.21 8.71 -10.66
C ALA A 68 -6.74 9.29 -12.01
N ASN A 69 -5.77 8.65 -12.67
CA ASN A 69 -5.26 9.08 -13.97
C ASN A 69 -6.29 8.87 -15.08
N THR A 70 -6.85 7.67 -15.19
CA THR A 70 -7.85 7.33 -16.22
C THR A 70 -9.04 8.26 -16.13
N ARG A 71 -9.47 8.59 -14.91
CA ARG A 71 -10.57 9.53 -14.70
C ARG A 71 -10.21 10.96 -15.13
N ARG A 72 -9.03 11.48 -14.78
CA ARG A 72 -8.60 12.82 -15.24
C ARG A 72 -8.56 12.90 -16.76
N THR A 73 -8.14 11.82 -17.42
CA THR A 73 -8.19 11.74 -18.88
C THR A 73 -9.62 11.78 -19.40
N ALA A 74 -10.56 11.03 -18.79
CA ALA A 74 -11.97 11.06 -19.17
C ALA A 74 -12.58 12.47 -19.01
N ASP A 75 -12.36 13.12 -17.86
CA ASP A 75 -12.84 14.48 -17.57
C ASP A 75 -12.27 15.49 -18.62
N ALA A 76 -11.00 15.35 -19.00
CA ALA A 76 -10.37 16.20 -20.01
C ALA A 76 -10.94 15.96 -21.43
N VAL A 77 -11.23 14.70 -21.78
CA VAL A 77 -11.85 14.35 -23.08
C VAL A 77 -13.27 14.89 -23.17
N GLU A 78 -14.07 14.78 -22.12
CA GLU A 78 -15.42 15.37 -22.07
C GLU A 78 -15.37 16.88 -22.26
N GLU A 79 -14.40 17.54 -21.64
CA GLU A 79 -14.22 18.99 -21.79
C GLU A 79 -13.78 19.38 -23.20
N LEU A 80 -12.88 18.62 -23.82
CA LEU A 80 -12.49 18.79 -25.22
C LEU A 80 -13.69 18.62 -26.15
N ALA A 81 -14.53 17.61 -25.93
CA ALA A 81 -15.73 17.37 -26.73
C ALA A 81 -16.75 18.52 -26.60
N ARG A 82 -16.90 19.11 -25.41
CA ARG A 82 -17.77 20.29 -25.20
C ARG A 82 -17.26 21.56 -25.88
N ARG A 83 -15.96 21.67 -26.16
CA ARG A 83 -15.34 22.85 -26.78
C ARG A 83 -15.20 22.75 -28.29
N GLN A 84 -15.40 21.56 -28.87
CA GLN A 84 -15.44 21.41 -30.32
C GLN A 84 -16.80 21.92 -30.84
N PRO A 85 -16.82 22.90 -31.76
CA PRO A 85 -18.04 23.50 -32.29
C PRO A 85 -18.86 22.53 -33.15
#